data_AF-A0AAV3WPV7-F1
#
_entry.id   AF-A0AAV3WPV7-F1
#
_cell.length_a   1.000
_cell.length_b   1.000
_cell.length_c   1.000
_cell.angle_alpha   90.00
_cell.angle_beta   90.00
_cell.angle_gamma   90.00
#
_symmetry.space_group_name_H-M   'P 1'
#
loop_
_entity.id
_entity.type
_entity.pdbx_description
1 polymer ?
#
loop_
_entity_poly.entity_id
_entity_poly.type
_entity_poly.pdbx_seq_one_letter_code
_entity_poly.pdbx_strand_id
1 'polypeptide(L)'
;MSVLLIGDRADVLLIKYKLLERNWRLDIEQCYSFESAESKLQGSNFNCIVYAPFWWPDQSVQYQKLKALNQTFGVPIRVGRENE
;
A
#
# COMPACT_ATOMS: atom_id res chain seq x y z
N MET A 1 -3.93 -14.34 2.05
CA MET A 1 -3.25 -13.51 1.04
C MET A 1 -2.70 -12.30 1.78
N SER A 2 -1.39 -12.06 1.70
CA SER A 2 -0.71 -10.99 2.42
C SER A 2 -0.68 -9.71 1.58
N VAL A 3 -1.05 -8.58 2.17
CA VAL A 3 -1.23 -7.30 1.49
C VAL A 3 -0.48 -6.22 2.25
N LEU A 4 0.33 -5.44 1.55
CA LEU A 4 0.98 -4.26 2.11
C LEU A 4 0.18 -3.01 1.76
N LEU A 5 -0.43 -2.38 2.77
CA LEU A 5 -1.20 -1.15 2.63
C LEU A 5 -0.30 0.07 2.91
N ILE A 6 -0.08 0.93 1.92
CA ILE A 6 0.79 2.11 2.00
C ILE A 6 -0.03 3.40 1.94
N GLY A 7 0.23 4.32 2.86
CA GLY A 7 -0.37 5.67 2.91
C GLY A 7 0.29 6.50 4.00
N ASP A 8 0.26 7.83 3.91
CA ASP A 8 0.91 8.71 4.90
C ASP A 8 0.08 9.01 6.14
N ARG A 9 -1.24 8.81 6.04
CA ARG A 9 -2.21 9.16 7.08
C ARG A 9 -2.78 7.93 7.75
N ALA A 10 -2.60 7.83 9.07
CA ALA A 10 -3.05 6.69 9.87
C ALA A 10 -4.58 6.53 9.87
N ASP A 11 -5.33 7.63 9.84
CA ASP A 11 -6.78 7.61 9.78
C ASP A 11 -7.30 7.07 8.44
N VAL A 12 -6.69 7.46 7.32
CA VAL A 12 -7.02 6.95 5.99
C VAL A 12 -6.69 5.45 5.88
N LEU A 13 -5.50 5.06 6.34
CA LEU A 13 -5.06 3.67 6.37
C LEU A 13 -6.01 2.81 7.21
N LEU A 14 -6.46 3.31 8.36
CA LEU A 14 -7.39 2.60 9.22
C LEU A 14 -8.75 2.37 8.55
N ILE A 15 -9.28 3.36 7.82
CA ILE A 15 -10.53 3.23 7.07
C ILE A 15 -10.39 2.16 5.98
N LYS A 16 -9.33 2.24 5.16
CA LYS A 16 -9.07 1.25 4.09
C LYS A 16 -8.81 -0.14 4.67
N TYR A 17 -8.09 -0.27 5.77
CA TYR A 17 -7.90 -1.52 6.48
C TYR A 17 -9.23 -2.14 6.92
N LYS A 18 -10.08 -1.36 7.61
CA LYS A 18 -11.41 -1.81 8.06
C LYS A 18 -12.29 -2.27 6.89
N LEU A 19 -12.24 -1.57 5.76
CA LEU A 19 -12.97 -1.97 4.55
C LEU A 19 -12.46 -3.29 3.99
N LEU A 20 -11.15 -3.47 3.91
CA LEU A 20 -10.53 -4.68 3.40
C LEU A 20 -10.78 -5.88 4.32
N GLU A 21 -10.60 -5.70 5.63
CA GLU A 21 -10.81 -6.72 6.66
C GLU A 21 -12.25 -7.23 6.70
N ARG A 22 -13.24 -6.34 6.52
CA ARG A 22 -14.66 -6.72 6.57
C ARG A 22 -15.13 -7.51 5.37
N ASN A 23 -14.55 -7.26 4.19
CA ASN A 23 -14.98 -7.89 2.94
C ASN A 23 -14.11 -9.11 2.57
N TRP A 24 -12.87 -9.17 3.06
CA TRP A 24 -11.92 -10.22 2.70
C TRP A 24 -11.08 -10.68 3.89
N ARG A 25 -10.81 -11.99 3.95
CA ARG A 25 -9.83 -12.56 4.90
C ARG A 25 -8.41 -12.37 4.37
N LEU A 26 -7.90 -11.15 4.52
CA LEU A 26 -6.56 -10.74 4.13
C LEU A 26 -5.67 -10.58 5.36
N ASP A 27 -4.39 -10.88 5.20
CA ASP A 27 -3.36 -10.51 6.17
C ASP A 27 -2.79 -9.16 5.72
N ILE A 28 -3.12 -8.08 6.43
CA ILE A 28 -2.84 -6.71 5.97
C ILE A 28 -1.82 -6.08 6.91
N GLU A 29 -0.67 -5.73 6.35
CA GLU A 29 0.31 -4.89 7.01
C GLU A 29 0.20 -3.45 6.55
N GLN A 30 0.24 -2.51 7.50
CA GLN A 30 0.23 -1.09 7.20
C GLN A 30 1.65 -0.53 7.13
N CYS A 31 1.82 0.49 6.31
CA CYS A 31 3.07 1.22 6.17
C CYS A 31 2.83 2.71 5.91
N TYR A 32 3.57 3.54 6.62
CA TYR A 32 3.39 4.99 6.65
C TYR A 32 4.34 5.76 5.72
N SER A 33 5.30 5.06 5.11
CA SER A 33 6.30 5.65 4.22
C SER A 33 6.78 4.64 3.18
N PHE A 34 7.41 5.13 2.11
CA PHE A 34 8.03 4.26 1.11
C PHE A 34 9.22 3.49 1.64
N GLU A 35 10.04 4.11 2.49
CA GLU A 35 11.23 3.49 3.07
C GLU A 35 10.85 2.31 3.96
N SER A 36 9.80 2.48 4.78
CA SER A 36 9.28 1.39 5.60
C SER A 36 8.62 0.31 4.72
N ALA A 37 8.02 0.67 3.60
CA ALA A 37 7.43 -0.29 2.68
C ALA A 37 8.52 -1.13 1.99
N GLU A 38 9.60 -0.49 1.57
CA GLU A 38 10.77 -1.15 1.00
C GLU A 38 11.41 -2.12 2.00
N SER A 39 11.64 -1.69 3.24
CA SER A 39 12.20 -2.55 4.29
C SER A 39 11.33 -3.79 4.54
N LYS A 40 10.00 -3.64 4.52
CA LYS A 40 9.08 -4.78 4.65
C LYS A 40 9.11 -5.71 3.43
N LEU A 41 9.15 -5.14 2.23
CA LEU A 41 9.21 -5.91 0.98
C LEU A 41 10.51 -6.72 0.84
N GLN A 42 11.61 -6.26 1.44
CA GLN A 42 12.87 -7.02 1.50
C GLN A 42 12.78 -8.23 2.46
N GLY A 43 11.99 -8.12 3.53
CA GLY A 43 11.91 -9.13 4.60
C GLY A 43 10.70 -10.06 4.51
N SER A 44 9.75 -9.85 3.58
CA SER A 44 8.49 -10.57 3.55
C SER A 44 7.87 -10.67 2.15
N ASN A 45 7.19 -11.78 1.87
CA ASN A 45 6.52 -12.04 0.60
C ASN A 45 5.07 -11.52 0.64
N PHE A 46 4.87 -10.29 0.15
CA PHE A 46 3.53 -9.73 -0.04
C PHE A 46 2.96 -10.13 -1.41
N ASN A 47 1.67 -10.46 -1.46
CA ASN A 47 0.99 -10.78 -2.72
C ASN A 47 0.67 -9.54 -3.55
N CYS A 48 0.39 -8.41 -2.90
CA CYS A 48 0.20 -7.14 -3.57
C CYS A 48 0.42 -5.95 -2.63
N ILE A 49 0.74 -4.81 -3.21
CA ILE A 49 0.77 -3.52 -2.53
C ILE A 49 -0.56 -2.82 -2.84
N VAL A 50 -1.28 -2.39 -1.79
CA VAL A 50 -2.41 -1.48 -1.93
C VAL A 50 -1.95 -0.09 -1.55
N TYR A 51 -2.02 0.83 -2.49
CA TYR A 51 -1.71 2.23 -2.26
C TYR A 51 -3.00 3.02 -2.01
N ALA A 52 -3.06 3.75 -0.90
CA ALA A 52 -4.18 4.61 -0.52
C ALA A 52 -3.79 6.09 -0.70
N PRO A 53 -3.89 6.66 -1.92
CA PRO A 53 -3.69 8.09 -2.14
C PRO A 53 -4.89 8.82 -1.56
N PHE A 54 -4.72 9.53 -0.45
CA PHE A 54 -5.71 10.55 -0.12
C PHE A 54 -5.14 11.93 -0.45
N TRP A 55 -4.03 12.37 0.12
CA TRP A 55 -3.67 13.79 0.01
C TRP A 55 -2.16 14.03 -0.20
N TRP A 56 -1.52 13.26 -1.08
CA TRP A 56 -0.15 13.59 -1.47
C TRP A 56 -0.11 14.78 -2.42
N PRO A 57 0.61 15.86 -2.06
CA PRO A 57 0.64 17.09 -2.86
C PRO A 57 1.23 16.85 -4.25
N ASP A 58 2.04 15.81 -4.42
CA ASP A 58 2.57 15.39 -5.72
C ASP A 58 2.35 13.88 -5.92
N GLN A 59 1.19 13.52 -6.48
CA GLN A 59 0.87 12.13 -6.82
C GLN A 59 1.82 11.53 -7.86
N SER A 60 2.48 12.36 -8.68
CA SER A 60 3.35 11.89 -9.77
C SER A 60 4.65 11.31 -9.22
N VAL A 61 5.32 12.04 -8.32
CA VAL A 61 6.54 11.58 -7.64
C VAL A 61 6.29 10.27 -6.90
N GLN A 62 5.14 10.17 -6.28
CA GLN A 62 4.82 9.05 -5.41
C GLN A 62 4.41 7.81 -6.20
N TYR A 63 3.72 8.03 -7.32
CA TYR A 63 3.47 6.98 -8.30
C TYR A 63 4.77 6.43 -8.92
N GLN A 64 5.78 7.28 -9.14
CA GLN A 64 7.12 6.83 -9.56
C GLN A 64 7.77 5.94 -8.50
N LYS A 65 7.69 6.31 -7.21
CA LYS A 65 8.20 5.47 -6.12
C LYS A 65 7.48 4.12 -6.02
N LEU A 66 6.16 4.10 -6.19
CA LEU A 66 5.39 2.86 -6.29
C LEU A 66 5.89 2.01 -7.46
N LYS A 67 6.02 2.59 -8.66
CA LYS A 67 6.56 1.87 -9.82
C LYS A 67 7.94 1.29 -9.57
N ALA A 68 8.81 2.02 -8.86
CA ALA A 68 10.13 1.51 -8.47
C ALA A 68 9.99 0.27 -7.58
N LEU A 69 9.12 0.30 -6.57
CA LEU A 69 8.85 -0.89 -5.73
C LEU A 69 8.33 -2.08 -6.55
N ASN A 70 7.42 -1.85 -7.50
CA ASN A 70 6.92 -2.91 -8.39
C ASN A 70 8.04 -3.55 -9.22
N GLN A 71 8.93 -2.72 -9.79
CA GLN A 71 10.05 -3.17 -10.61
C GLN A 71 11.09 -3.92 -9.78
N THR A 72 11.37 -3.47 -8.57
CA THR A 72 12.38 -4.07 -7.69
C THR A 72 11.92 -5.40 -7.10
N PHE A 73 10.69 -5.48 -6.61
CA PHE A 73 10.22 -6.64 -5.84
C PHE A 73 9.27 -7.55 -6.63
N GLY A 74 8.86 -7.17 -7.84
CA GLY A 74 7.88 -7.92 -8.64
C GLY A 74 6.48 -7.97 -8.03
N VAL A 75 6.20 -7.16 -7.00
CA VAL A 75 4.93 -7.17 -6.28
C VAL A 75 3.91 -6.28 -7.00
N PRO A 76 2.75 -6.81 -7.41
CA PRO A 76 1.75 -6.05 -8.15
C PRO A 76 1.15 -4.94 -7.28
N ILE A 77 0.90 -3.78 -7.89
CA ILE A 77 0.38 -2.59 -7.21
C ILE A 77 -1.08 -2.37 -7.58
N ARG A 78 -1.91 -2.21 -6.56
CA ARG A 78 -3.33 -1.86 -6.66
C ARG A 78 -3.52 -0.49 -6.03
N VAL A 79 -4.10 0.45 -6.76
CA VAL A 79 -4.39 1.79 -6.24
C VAL A 79 -5.83 1.80 -5.75
N GLY A 80 -6.02 1.92 -4.44
CA GLY A 80 -7.34 2.02 -3.84
C GLY A 80 -7.90 3.42 -4.07
N ARG A 81 -8.74 3.59 -5.09
CA ARG A 81 -9.50 4.83 -5.30
C ARG A 81 -10.53 4.98 -4.18
N GLU A 82 -11.00 6.20 -3.92
CA GLU A 82 -11.95 6.48 -2.83
C GLU A 82 -13.19 5.57 -2.82
N ASN A 83 -13.63 5.13 -4.00
CA ASN A 83 -14.85 4.36 -4.22
C ASN A 83 -14.61 2.88 -4.61
N GLU A 84 -13.38 2.38 -4.48
CA GLU A 84 -13.00 0.96 -4.73
C GLU A 84 -12.34 0.32 -3.49
#